data_AF-A0A7C8DFG1-F1
#
_entry.id   AF-A0A7C8DFG1-F1
#
_cell.length_a   1.000
_cell.length_b   1.000
_cell.length_c   1.000
_cell.angle_alpha   90.00
_cell.angle_beta   90.00
_cell.angle_gamma   90.00
#
_symmetry.space_group_name_H-M   'P 1'
#
loop_
_entity.id
_entity.type
_entity.pdbx_description
1 polymer ?
#
loop_
_entity_poly.entity_id
_entity_poly.type
_entity_poly.pdbx_seq_one_letter_code
_entity_poly.pdbx_strand_id
1 'polypeptide(L)'
;MNRILVGVLLVTALLAALVYTTLDQTGVECSVCVTYNGRSACETVAGPDRPLAKMQATTTACTHLSSGVTESIRCGNTVPDKVECTQ
;
A
#
# COMPACT_ATOMS: atom_id res chain seq x y z
N MET A 1 26.60 14.46 36.49
CA MET A 1 26.10 14.20 35.13
C MET A 1 25.89 12.69 34.98
N ASN A 2 24.69 12.19 35.29
CA ASN A 2 24.46 10.75 35.42
C ASN A 2 24.37 10.12 34.02
N ARG A 3 25.39 9.38 33.59
CA ARG A 3 25.48 8.78 32.24
C ARG A 3 24.27 7.90 31.92
N ILE A 4 23.64 7.34 32.96
CA ILE A 4 22.39 6.58 32.90
C ILE A 4 21.21 7.45 32.45
N LEU A 5 21.09 8.69 32.95
CA LEU A 5 20.01 9.61 32.53
C LEU A 5 20.15 9.99 31.05
N VAL A 6 21.38 10.20 30.57
CA VAL A 6 21.63 10.51 29.16
C VAL A 6 21.27 9.32 28.27
N GLY A 7 21.67 8.09 28.67
CA GLY A 7 21.33 6.87 27.94
C GLY A 7 19.82 6.64 27.88
N VAL A 8 19.12 6.79 29.01
CA VAL A 8 17.66 6.64 29.06
C VAL A 8 16.96 7.68 28.18
N LEU A 9 17.36 8.95 28.24
CA LEU A 9 16.79 9.99 27.37
C LEU A 9 16.97 9.66 25.89
N LEU A 10 18.15 9.22 25.48
CA LEU A 10 18.46 8.88 24.10
C LEU A 10 17.61 7.70 23.59
N VAL A 11 17.48 6.64 24.38
CA VAL A 11 16.67 5.47 24.03
C VAL A 11 15.20 5.84 23.95
N THR A 12 14.69 6.64 24.89
CA THR A 12 13.28 7.05 24.91
C THR A 12 12.95 7.95 23.71
N ALA A 13 13.86 8.86 23.36
CA ALA A 13 13.71 9.72 22.18
C ALA A 13 13.71 8.91 20.87
N LEU A 14 14.59 7.91 20.74
CA LEU A 14 14.62 7.00 19.59
C LEU A 14 13.33 6.19 19.47
N LEU A 15 12.84 5.61 20.56
CA LEU A 15 11.59 4.85 20.56
C LEU A 15 10.40 5.73 20.18
N ALA A 16 10.32 6.94 20.72
CA ALA A 16 9.28 7.90 20.35
C ALA A 16 9.35 8.23 18.85
N ALA A 17 10.53 8.55 18.33
CA ALA A 17 10.72 8.86 16.91
C ALA A 17 10.26 7.72 16.00
N LEU A 18 10.62 6.47 16.31
CA LEU A 18 10.20 5.30 15.53
C LEU A 18 8.68 5.12 15.50
N VAL A 19 8.02 5.31 16.65
CA VAL A 19 6.55 5.22 16.74
C VAL A 19 5.90 6.34 15.92
N TYR A 20 6.39 7.58 16.02
CA TYR A 20 5.89 8.68 15.20
C TYR A 20 6.07 8.43 13.70
N THR A 21 7.25 7.97 13.26
CA THR A 21 7.48 7.67 11.84
C THR A 21 6.65 6.50 11.32
N THR A 22 6.23 5.58 12.20
CA THR A 22 5.39 4.44 11.81
C THR A 22 3.93 4.86 11.70
N LEU A 23 3.47 5.76 12.57
CA LEU A 23 2.10 6.27 12.57
C LEU A 23 1.86 7.33 11.48
N ASP A 24 2.88 8.11 11.12
CA ASP A 24 2.80 9.12 10.04
C ASP A 24 2.74 8.49 8.63
N GLN A 25 2.92 7.17 8.53
CA GLN A 25 2.54 6.41 7.34
C GLN A 25 1.02 6.22 7.24
N THR A 26 0.22 7.27 7.53
CA THR A 26 -1.17 7.35 7.09
C THR A 26 -1.17 7.45 5.56
N GLY A 27 -0.94 6.29 4.95
CA GLY A 27 -1.00 6.12 3.52
C GLY A 27 -2.43 6.30 3.04
N VAL A 28 -2.55 6.61 1.76
CA VAL A 28 -3.81 6.58 1.03
C VAL A 28 -4.22 5.13 0.82
N GLU A 29 -5.42 4.79 1.25
CA GLU A 29 -6.05 3.50 0.94
C GLU A 29 -6.82 3.61 -0.38
N CYS A 30 -6.41 2.83 -1.38
CA CYS A 30 -7.09 2.74 -2.66
C CYS A 30 -7.68 1.35 -2.87
N SER A 31 -8.97 1.30 -3.21
CA SER A 31 -9.67 0.11 -3.67
C SER A 31 -9.83 0.14 -5.18
N VAL A 32 -9.42 -0.93 -5.85
CA VAL A 32 -9.50 -1.07 -7.31
C VAL A 32 -10.19 -2.37 -7.66
N CYS A 33 -11.22 -2.29 -8.49
CA CYS A 33 -11.90 -3.45 -9.08
C CYS A 33 -11.57 -3.55 -10.57
N VAL A 34 -11.18 -4.74 -11.02
CA VAL A 34 -10.85 -5.02 -12.41
C VAL A 34 -11.58 -6.28 -12.85
N THR A 35 -12.18 -6.23 -14.03
CA THR A 35 -12.74 -7.40 -14.72
C THR A 35 -11.84 -7.79 -15.89
N TYR A 36 -11.35 -9.02 -15.86
CA TYR A 36 -10.45 -9.58 -16.86
C TYR A 36 -10.81 -11.04 -17.15
N ASN A 37 -10.89 -11.42 -18.44
CA ASN A 37 -11.22 -12.78 -18.88
C ASN A 37 -12.50 -13.37 -18.25
N GLY A 38 -13.55 -12.55 -18.06
CA GLY A 38 -14.83 -12.98 -17.48
C GLY A 38 -14.79 -13.20 -15.97
N ARG A 39 -13.69 -12.81 -15.30
CA ARG A 39 -13.54 -12.83 -13.85
C ARG A 39 -13.31 -11.40 -13.35
N SER A 40 -13.86 -11.09 -12.18
CA SER A 40 -13.70 -9.79 -11.53
C SER A 40 -13.04 -9.96 -10.18
N ALA A 41 -12.06 -9.12 -9.86
CA ALA A 41 -11.45 -9.05 -8.54
C ALA A 41 -11.38 -7.60 -8.07
N CYS A 42 -11.63 -7.40 -6.79
CA CYS A 42 -11.52 -6.11 -6.11
C CYS A 42 -10.46 -6.24 -5.03
N GLU A 43 -9.43 -5.40 -5.11
CA GLU A 43 -8.34 -5.39 -4.14
C GLU A 43 -8.18 -3.99 -3.55
N THR A 44 -7.94 -3.94 -2.24
CA THR A 44 -7.74 -2.70 -1.49
C THR A 44 -6.34 -2.68 -0.92
N VAL A 45 -5.60 -1.60 -1.18
CA VAL A 45 -4.21 -1.44 -0.77
C VAL A 45 -3.98 -0.04 -0.22
N ALA A 46 -3.31 0.04 0.93
CA ALA A 46 -2.78 1.28 1.46
C ALA A 46 -1.36 1.55 0.93
N GLY A 47 -1.10 2.76 0.45
CA GLY A 47 0.20 3.19 -0.06
C GLY A 47 0.51 4.64 0.30
N PRO A 48 1.76 5.10 0.16
CA PRO A 48 2.15 6.45 0.59
C PRO A 48 1.45 7.57 -0.18
N ASP A 49 0.97 7.29 -1.39
CA ASP A 49 0.28 8.23 -2.25
C ASP A 49 -0.77 7.53 -3.14
N ARG A 50 -1.75 8.31 -3.63
CA ARG A 50 -2.84 7.83 -4.50
C ARG A 50 -2.35 7.04 -5.72
N PRO A 51 -1.40 7.55 -6.54
CA PRO A 51 -0.97 6.80 -7.71
C PRO A 51 -0.25 5.50 -7.37
N LEU A 52 0.61 5.46 -6.33
CA LEU A 52 1.23 4.22 -5.88
C LEU A 52 0.17 3.22 -5.39
N ALA A 53 -0.71 3.64 -4.47
CA ALA A 53 -1.72 2.78 -3.89
C ALA A 53 -2.65 2.20 -4.96
N LYS A 54 -3.09 3.03 -5.92
CA LYS A 54 -3.90 2.58 -7.07
C LYS A 54 -3.14 1.58 -7.94
N MET A 55 -1.89 1.89 -8.29
CA MET A 55 -1.07 1.00 -9.13
C MET A 55 -0.91 -0.35 -8.44
N GLN A 56 -0.59 -0.35 -7.14
CA GLN A 56 -0.34 -1.54 -6.35
C GLN A 56 -1.63 -2.37 -6.18
N ALA A 57 -2.77 -1.73 -5.90
CA ALA A 57 -4.08 -2.39 -5.89
C ALA A 57 -4.41 -3.03 -7.25
N THR A 58 -4.15 -2.33 -8.36
CA THR A 58 -4.36 -2.86 -9.71
C THR A 58 -3.45 -4.07 -9.98
N THR A 59 -2.17 -3.98 -9.62
CA THR A 59 -1.21 -5.10 -9.79
C THR A 59 -1.63 -6.31 -8.98
N THR A 60 -2.06 -6.13 -7.73
CA THR A 60 -2.53 -7.23 -6.87
C THR A 60 -3.79 -7.87 -7.46
N ALA A 61 -4.78 -7.07 -7.86
CA ALA A 61 -6.00 -7.57 -8.49
C ALA A 61 -5.70 -8.39 -9.75
N CYS A 62 -4.81 -7.86 -10.60
CA CYS A 62 -4.41 -8.54 -11.81
C CYS A 62 -3.61 -9.81 -11.56
N THR A 63 -2.75 -9.82 -10.53
CA THR A 63 -2.04 -11.04 -10.11
C THR A 63 -3.02 -12.12 -9.68
N HIS A 64 -4.12 -11.73 -9.00
CA HIS A 64 -5.14 -12.66 -8.55
C HIS A 64 -6.01 -13.20 -9.69
N LEU A 65 -6.27 -12.38 -10.71
CA LEU A 65 -7.06 -12.74 -11.89
C LEU A 65 -6.27 -13.53 -12.94
N SER A 66 -4.96 -13.29 -13.03
CA SER A 66 -4.08 -13.89 -14.03
C SER A 66 -3.46 -15.20 -13.57
N SER A 67 -3.32 -16.17 -14.46
CA SER A 67 -2.60 -17.43 -14.17
C SER A 67 -1.13 -17.40 -14.64
N GLY A 68 -0.59 -16.23 -14.94
CA GLY A 68 0.79 -16.06 -15.41
C GLY A 68 1.15 -14.61 -15.73
N VAL A 69 2.46 -14.35 -15.90
CA VAL A 69 3.01 -12.98 -16.06
C VAL A 69 2.48 -12.27 -17.30
N THR A 70 2.24 -12.98 -18.40
CA THR A 70 1.68 -12.38 -19.62
C THR A 70 0.25 -11.87 -19.41
N GLU A 71 -0.56 -12.63 -18.67
CA GLU A 71 -1.93 -12.24 -18.36
C GLU A 71 -1.97 -11.11 -17.33
N SER A 72 -1.09 -11.09 -16.34
CA SER A 72 -1.03 -9.99 -15.36
C SER A 72 -0.68 -8.67 -16.04
N ILE A 73 0.23 -8.67 -17.02
CA ILE A 73 0.56 -7.48 -17.82
C ILE A 73 -0.62 -7.04 -18.67
N ARG A 74 -1.33 -7.97 -19.34
CA ARG A 74 -2.52 -7.59 -20.13
C ARG A 74 -3.64 -7.03 -19.24
N CYS A 75 -3.86 -7.63 -18.09
CA CYS A 75 -4.82 -7.13 -17.09
C CYS A 75 -4.41 -5.74 -16.56
N GLY A 76 -3.11 -5.52 -16.31
CA GLY A 76 -2.62 -4.21 -15.85
C GLY A 76 -2.78 -3.09 -16.89
N ASN A 77 -2.94 -3.44 -18.17
CA ASN A 77 -3.24 -2.50 -19.25
C ASN A 77 -4.74 -2.30 -19.50
N THR A 78 -5.62 -3.07 -18.84
CA THR A 78 -7.07 -2.83 -18.89
C THR A 78 -7.46 -1.71 -17.95
N VAL A 79 -8.46 -0.92 -18.36
CA VAL A 79 -9.02 0.14 -17.50
C VAL A 79 -9.81 -0.52 -16.37
N PRO A 80 -9.54 -0.20 -15.09
CA PRO A 80 -10.31 -0.73 -13.97
C PRO A 80 -11.76 -0.26 -14.02
N ASP A 81 -12.69 -1.13 -13.63
CA ASP A 81 -14.11 -0.82 -13.56
C ASP A 81 -14.43 0.19 -12.45
N LYS A 82 -13.67 0.10 -11.35
CA LYS A 82 -13.84 0.99 -10.20
C LYS A 82 -12.50 1.33 -9.57
N VAL A 83 -12.35 2.59 -9.19
CA VAL A 83 -11.19 3.11 -8.46
C VAL A 83 -11.69 4.09 -7.42
N GLU A 84 -11.55 3.73 -6.15
CA GLU A 84 -11.88 4.59 -5.02
C GLU A 84 -10.64 4.75 -4.16
N CYS A 85 -10.26 5.98 -3.85
CA CYS A 85 -9.11 6.26 -3.00
C CYS A 85 -9.51 7.19 -1.86
N THR A 86 -9.31 6.72 -0.64
CA THR A 86 -9.54 7.43 0.61
C THR A 86 -8.19 7.76 1.24
N GLN A 87 -8.05 8.95 1.80
CA GLN A 87 -6.87 9.43 2.52
C GLN A 87 -7.20 9.55 4.00
#